data_AF-A0A1X2H7Z1-F1
#
_entry.id   AF-A0A1X2H7Z1-F1
#
_cell.length_a   1.000
_cell.length_b   1.000
_cell.length_c   1.000
_cell.angle_alpha   90.00
_cell.angle_beta   90.00
_cell.angle_gamma   90.00
#
_symmetry.space_group_name_H-M   'P 1'
#
loop_
_entity.id
_entity.type
_entity.pdbx_description
1 polymer ?
#
loop_
_entity_poly.entity_id
_entity_poly.type
_entity_poly.pdbx_seq_one_letter_code
_entity_poly.pdbx_strand_id
1 'polypeptide(L)'
;MATNQELKQQHITSLYSHNPNVALVVEDQLYEVPCVVDDTTLALLVNLPPDYPEEPPVITVSPMGLRHPWIESDVIALDSIPSSWRTNLGKVVQDIRDEFTQRPPAKRTEPVNAEEGYGHRPPPPIPTNHTSTSPFVSKMASPALALTNAENSSIMSKKPEDIEELLSNDIAFELYFNSLERVTSMKTVQSELRSGNENLAHKNLSREPELLELRSQVKDLDDEYRTLLSQFEEKNRLQQEAFNRFSSSTLQTRLKASMYESDDLSESVAQSFLEGNIDHDAFVKQFRELRKVYHLRASKLERAQKVL
;
A
#
# COMPACT_ATOMS: atom_id res chain seq x y z
N MET A 1 28.27 4.21 -16.48
CA MET A 1 27.06 4.08 -15.65
C MET A 1 26.67 5.47 -15.23
N ALA A 2 25.40 5.85 -15.35
CA ALA A 2 24.95 7.15 -14.85
C ALA A 2 25.11 7.18 -13.32
N THR A 3 25.51 8.34 -12.78
CA THR A 3 25.56 8.54 -11.33
C THR A 3 24.14 8.59 -10.76
N ASN A 4 23.96 8.28 -9.47
CA ASN A 4 22.65 8.39 -8.80
C ASN A 4 22.06 9.80 -8.94
N GLN A 5 22.91 10.83 -8.98
CA GLN A 5 22.51 12.22 -9.22
C GLN A 5 21.97 12.44 -10.65
N GLU A 6 22.58 11.84 -11.67
CA GLU A 6 22.09 11.91 -13.05
C GLU A 6 20.74 11.19 -13.21
N LEU A 7 20.56 10.03 -12.56
CA LEU A 7 19.28 9.31 -12.55
C LEU A 7 18.18 10.14 -11.86
N LYS A 8 18.49 10.77 -10.74
CA LYS A 8 17.58 11.70 -10.05
C LYS A 8 17.16 12.84 -10.96
N GLN A 9 18.12 13.49 -11.62
CA GLN A 9 17.84 14.58 -12.56
C GLN A 9 17.01 14.10 -13.76
N GLN A 10 17.26 12.90 -14.26
CA GLN A 10 16.49 12.32 -15.37
C GLN A 10 15.03 12.07 -14.96
N HIS A 11 14.79 11.57 -13.76
CA HIS A 11 13.43 11.33 -13.25
C HIS A 11 12.68 12.63 -12.96
N ILE A 12 13.35 13.65 -12.41
CA ILE A 12 12.79 14.99 -12.24
C ILE A 12 12.44 15.59 -13.61
N THR A 13 13.33 15.50 -14.58
CA THR A 13 13.09 15.99 -15.96
C THR A 13 11.88 15.29 -16.57
N SER A 14 11.78 13.97 -16.39
CA SER A 14 10.63 13.18 -16.82
C SER A 14 9.33 13.62 -16.14
N LEU A 15 9.36 13.94 -14.84
CA LEU A 15 8.21 14.45 -14.08
C LEU A 15 7.65 15.73 -14.70
N TYR A 16 8.50 16.72 -14.98
CA TYR A 16 8.13 17.96 -15.67
C TYR A 16 7.64 17.74 -17.10
N SER A 17 8.20 16.76 -17.81
CA SER A 17 7.83 16.48 -19.20
C SER A 17 6.45 15.82 -19.35
N HIS A 18 6.02 15.00 -18.39
CA HIS A 18 4.78 14.21 -18.50
C HIS A 18 3.60 14.81 -17.73
N ASN A 19 3.87 15.75 -16.80
CA ASN A 19 2.84 16.31 -15.94
C ASN A 19 2.77 17.84 -16.11
N PRO A 20 1.58 18.40 -16.40
CA PRO A 20 1.42 19.84 -16.47
C PRO A 20 1.44 20.47 -15.07
N ASN A 21 1.98 21.68 -14.97
CA ASN A 21 1.94 22.52 -13.75
C ASN A 21 2.63 21.92 -12.51
N VAL A 22 3.69 21.11 -12.68
CA VAL A 22 4.50 20.64 -11.54
C VAL A 22 5.09 21.84 -10.79
N ALA A 23 4.73 21.99 -9.52
CA ALA A 23 5.25 22.99 -8.61
C ALA A 23 6.39 22.40 -7.78
N LEU A 24 7.49 23.14 -7.64
CA LEU A 24 8.58 22.77 -6.75
C LEU A 24 8.25 23.27 -5.34
N VAL A 25 8.12 22.35 -4.38
CA VAL A 25 7.88 22.70 -2.96
C VAL A 25 9.21 22.76 -2.22
N VAL A 26 10.05 21.74 -2.39
CA VAL A 26 11.41 21.67 -1.83
C VAL A 26 12.36 21.18 -2.92
N GLU A 27 13.43 21.95 -3.15
CA GLU A 27 14.46 21.62 -4.14
C GLU A 27 15.01 20.21 -3.92
N ASP A 28 15.05 19.42 -4.99
CA ASP A 28 15.52 18.03 -5.01
C ASP A 28 14.82 17.06 -4.04
N GLN A 29 13.67 17.43 -3.46
CA GLN A 29 13.01 16.61 -2.45
C GLN A 29 11.51 16.50 -2.63
N LEU A 30 10.77 17.59 -2.86
CA LEU A 30 9.32 17.55 -2.86
C LEU A 30 8.73 18.33 -4.04
N TYR A 31 7.96 17.63 -4.85
CA TYR A 31 7.29 18.17 -6.02
C TYR A 31 5.79 17.98 -5.87
N GLU A 32 5.03 19.03 -6.15
CA GLU A 32 3.57 19.01 -6.12
C GLU A 32 3.04 19.00 -7.55
N VAL A 33 2.13 18.08 -7.86
CA VAL A 33 1.52 17.93 -9.17
C VAL A 33 0.01 18.14 -9.04
N PRO A 34 -0.52 19.29 -9.48
CA PRO A 34 -1.96 19.56 -9.42
C PRO A 34 -2.77 18.60 -10.30
N CYS A 35 -3.89 18.16 -9.76
CA CYS A 35 -4.86 17.31 -10.43
C CYS A 35 -6.26 17.87 -10.18
N VAL A 36 -7.04 18.08 -11.24
CA VAL A 36 -8.43 18.54 -11.13
C VAL A 36 -9.32 17.42 -11.61
N VAL A 37 -10.18 16.93 -10.72
CA VAL A 37 -11.07 15.79 -10.98
C VAL A 37 -12.48 16.17 -10.53
N ASP A 38 -13.45 16.17 -11.44
CA ASP A 38 -14.87 16.45 -11.16
C ASP A 38 -15.11 17.60 -10.16
N ASP A 39 -14.57 18.79 -10.46
CA ASP A 39 -14.62 20.01 -9.63
C ASP A 39 -13.93 19.94 -8.25
N THR A 40 -13.20 18.85 -7.98
CA THR A 40 -12.33 18.73 -6.80
C THR A 40 -10.87 18.98 -7.19
N THR A 41 -10.27 20.01 -6.57
CA THR A 41 -8.83 20.29 -6.69
C THR A 41 -8.06 19.36 -5.76
N LEU A 42 -7.23 18.51 -6.33
CA LEU A 42 -6.33 17.58 -5.67
C LEU A 42 -4.88 17.90 -6.07
N ALA A 43 -3.92 17.45 -5.27
CA ALA A 43 -2.51 17.52 -5.62
C ALA A 43 -1.81 16.22 -5.25
N LEU A 44 -0.91 15.76 -6.13
CA LEU A 44 -0.01 14.65 -5.85
C LEU A 44 1.31 15.21 -5.35
N LEU A 45 1.72 14.82 -4.15
CA LEU A 45 2.99 15.19 -3.56
C LEU A 45 3.98 14.05 -3.79
N VAL A 46 4.98 14.30 -4.62
CA VAL A 46 6.04 13.36 -4.98
C VAL A 46 7.27 13.70 -4.14
N ASN A 47 7.53 12.86 -3.13
CA ASN A 47 8.69 12.98 -2.24
C ASN A 47 9.82 12.07 -2.72
N LEU A 48 10.98 12.67 -3.01
CA LEU A 48 12.23 12.00 -3.33
C LEU A 48 13.12 11.98 -2.07
N PRO A 49 13.37 10.81 -1.46
CA PRO A 49 14.21 10.71 -0.27
C PRO A 49 15.67 11.11 -0.52
N PRO A 50 16.46 11.36 0.55
CA PRO A 50 17.87 11.71 0.43
C PRO A 50 18.71 10.60 -0.22
N ASP A 51 18.37 9.33 0.02
CA ASP A 51 19.07 8.15 -0.51
C ASP A 51 18.50 7.66 -1.86
N TYR A 52 17.82 8.55 -2.60
CA TYR A 52 17.27 8.25 -3.93
C TYR A 52 18.39 8.01 -4.97
N PRO A 53 18.28 7.02 -5.88
CA PRO A 53 17.17 6.11 -6.16
C PRO A 53 17.25 4.73 -5.46
N GLU A 54 18.07 4.58 -4.42
CA GLU A 54 18.10 3.33 -3.63
C GLU A 54 16.81 3.19 -2.82
N GLU A 55 16.42 4.27 -2.15
CA GLU A 55 15.11 4.41 -1.52
C GLU A 55 14.04 4.87 -2.54
N PRO A 56 12.85 4.24 -2.61
CA PRO A 56 11.81 4.58 -3.56
C PRO A 56 11.16 5.94 -3.27
N PRO A 57 10.57 6.60 -4.28
CA PRO A 57 9.80 7.81 -4.06
C PRO A 57 8.49 7.51 -3.32
N VAL A 58 8.07 8.42 -2.44
CA VAL A 58 6.78 8.33 -1.74
C VAL A 58 5.82 9.32 -2.39
N ILE A 59 4.67 8.84 -2.87
CA ILE A 59 3.65 9.68 -3.49
C ILE A 59 2.43 9.74 -2.56
N THR A 60 2.03 10.93 -2.15
CA THR A 60 0.86 11.16 -1.28
C THR A 60 -0.15 12.08 -1.94
N VAL A 61 -1.42 12.01 -1.52
CA VAL A 61 -2.49 12.86 -2.07
C VAL A 61 -2.88 13.96 -1.09
N SER A 62 -3.09 15.17 -1.60
CA SER A 62 -3.59 16.32 -0.86
C SER A 62 -4.92 16.80 -1.47
N PRO A 63 -5.97 17.07 -0.67
CA PRO A 63 -6.04 16.94 0.79
C PRO A 63 -6.18 15.47 1.25
N MET A 64 -5.76 15.21 2.49
CA MET A 64 -5.89 13.91 3.16
C MET A 64 -7.37 13.52 3.39
N GLY A 65 -7.64 12.21 3.52
CA GLY A 65 -8.97 11.66 3.77
C GLY A 65 -9.76 11.28 2.52
N LEU A 66 -9.07 10.96 1.42
CA LEU A 66 -9.69 10.50 0.18
C LEU A 66 -9.75 8.96 0.13
N ARG A 67 -10.83 8.42 -0.46
CA ARG A 67 -10.95 6.98 -0.74
C ARG A 67 -10.76 6.72 -2.23
N HIS A 68 -9.79 5.87 -2.53
CA HIS A 68 -9.55 5.32 -3.85
C HIS A 68 -8.85 3.96 -3.71
N PRO A 69 -9.07 2.98 -4.62
CA PRO A 69 -8.39 1.68 -4.57
C PRO A 69 -6.86 1.76 -4.54
N TRP A 70 -6.28 2.86 -5.05
CA TRP A 70 -4.82 3.12 -5.03
C TRP A 70 -4.37 4.00 -3.86
N ILE A 71 -5.26 4.43 -2.96
CA ILE A 71 -4.91 5.25 -1.78
C ILE A 71 -5.05 4.39 -0.53
N GLU A 72 -3.96 4.22 0.21
CA GLU A 72 -3.91 3.62 1.53
C GLU A 72 -3.31 4.62 2.51
N SER A 73 -4.09 5.05 3.51
CA SER A 73 -3.64 6.02 4.52
C SER A 73 -3.03 7.30 3.93
N ASP A 74 -3.67 7.86 2.89
CA ASP A 74 -3.25 9.06 2.13
C ASP A 74 -1.95 8.91 1.30
N VAL A 75 -1.29 7.77 1.43
CA VAL A 75 -0.19 7.34 0.57
C VAL A 75 -0.78 6.58 -0.60
N ILE A 76 -0.23 6.77 -1.79
CA ILE A 76 -0.61 5.93 -2.92
C ILE A 76 0.01 4.56 -2.67
N ALA A 77 -0.83 3.55 -2.37
CA ALA A 77 -0.40 2.17 -2.16
C ALA A 77 0.12 1.63 -3.48
N LEU A 78 1.44 1.55 -3.54
CA LEU A 78 2.21 1.32 -4.74
C LEU A 78 2.43 -0.17 -5.06
N ASP A 79 1.65 -1.08 -4.47
CA ASP A 79 1.73 -2.53 -4.74
C ASP A 79 1.48 -2.86 -6.24
N SER A 80 1.03 -1.88 -7.03
CA SER A 80 0.87 -1.93 -8.49
C SER A 80 1.95 -1.19 -9.30
N ILE A 81 3.07 -0.75 -8.70
CA ILE A 81 4.16 -0.07 -9.43
C ILE A 81 5.37 -1.02 -9.53
N PRO A 82 5.40 -1.91 -10.53
CA PRO A 82 6.45 -2.90 -10.73
C PRO A 82 7.73 -2.22 -11.23
N SER A 83 8.59 -1.69 -10.35
CA SER A 83 9.89 -1.09 -10.71
C SER A 83 9.88 -0.05 -11.86
N SER A 84 8.72 0.36 -12.36
CA SER A 84 8.55 1.14 -13.60
C SER A 84 8.89 2.61 -13.38
N TRP A 85 8.76 3.08 -12.14
CA TRP A 85 9.25 4.38 -11.71
C TRP A 85 10.77 4.52 -11.90
N ARG A 86 11.53 3.42 -11.83
CA ARG A 86 12.99 3.42 -12.09
C ARG A 86 13.35 3.71 -13.54
N THR A 87 12.37 3.64 -14.44
CA THR A 87 12.55 3.95 -15.87
C THR A 87 11.98 5.32 -16.22
N ASN A 88 10.81 5.67 -15.69
CA ASN A 88 10.14 6.94 -16.00
C ASN A 88 9.14 7.33 -14.90
N LEU A 89 9.62 8.07 -13.89
CA LEU A 89 8.81 8.56 -12.77
C LEU A 89 7.63 9.44 -13.25
N GLY A 90 7.86 10.31 -14.24
CA GLY A 90 6.83 11.21 -14.75
C GLY A 90 5.64 10.49 -15.38
N LYS A 91 5.90 9.39 -16.11
CA LYS A 91 4.84 8.56 -16.67
C LYS A 91 4.02 7.87 -15.59
N VAL A 92 4.66 7.41 -14.52
CA VAL A 92 3.96 6.81 -13.37
C VAL A 92 3.01 7.81 -12.72
N VAL A 93 3.48 9.05 -12.50
CA VAL A 93 2.63 10.12 -11.94
C VAL A 93 1.50 10.49 -12.91
N GLN A 94 1.75 10.45 -14.21
CA GLN A 94 0.72 10.65 -15.23
C GLN A 94 -0.35 9.55 -15.18
N ASP A 95 0.05 8.28 -15.11
CA ASP A 95 -0.87 7.14 -15.04
C ASP A 95 -1.77 7.24 -13.78
N ILE A 96 -1.24 7.72 -12.66
CA ILE A 96 -2.00 8.01 -11.44
C ILE A 96 -3.05 9.11 -11.67
N ARG A 97 -2.69 10.20 -12.36
CA ARG A 97 -3.63 11.28 -12.70
C ARG A 97 -4.73 10.79 -13.65
N ASP A 98 -4.36 9.96 -14.62
CA ASP A 98 -5.29 9.39 -15.58
C ASP A 98 -6.26 8.42 -14.90
N GLU A 99 -5.81 7.62 -13.93
CA GLU A 99 -6.68 6.79 -13.09
C GLU A 99 -7.63 7.65 -12.27
N PHE A 100 -7.15 8.71 -11.62
CA PHE A 100 -8.03 9.59 -10.84
C PHE A 100 -9.06 10.31 -11.74
N THR A 101 -8.72 10.56 -13.00
CA THR A 101 -9.67 11.11 -13.99
C THR A 101 -10.73 10.06 -14.39
N GLN A 102 -10.34 8.78 -14.49
CA GLN A 102 -11.27 7.68 -14.82
C GLN A 102 -12.12 7.24 -13.62
N ARG A 103 -11.55 7.31 -12.42
CA ARG A 103 -12.13 6.88 -11.13
C ARG A 103 -11.81 7.94 -10.06
N PRO A 104 -12.65 8.98 -9.95
CA PRO A 104 -12.44 10.06 -9.00
C PRO A 104 -12.26 9.58 -7.56
N PRO A 105 -11.23 10.05 -6.84
CA PRO A 105 -11.13 9.84 -5.40
C PRO A 105 -12.34 10.44 -4.69
N ALA A 106 -13.13 9.61 -4.02
CA ALA A 106 -14.27 10.10 -3.26
C ALA A 106 -13.79 10.70 -1.95
N LYS A 107 -14.35 11.84 -1.56
CA LYS A 107 -14.22 12.31 -0.16
C LYS A 107 -14.76 11.22 0.74
N ARG A 108 -14.14 11.03 1.90
CA ARG A 108 -14.66 10.18 2.96
C ARG A 108 -15.97 10.80 3.51
N THR A 109 -17.06 10.66 2.75
CA THR A 109 -18.42 10.82 3.27
C THR A 109 -18.68 9.60 4.10
N GLU A 110 -18.59 9.76 5.42
CA GLU A 110 -19.22 8.85 6.37
C GLU A 110 -20.64 8.57 5.87
N PRO A 111 -20.99 7.35 5.45
CA PRO A 111 -22.39 6.99 5.46
C PRO A 111 -22.81 7.08 6.93
N VAL A 112 -23.83 7.89 7.20
CA VAL A 112 -24.61 7.81 8.43
C VAL A 112 -25.32 6.46 8.40
N ASN A 113 -24.57 5.39 8.69
CA ASN A 113 -25.06 4.04 8.91
C ASN A 113 -24.09 3.38 9.88
N ALA A 114 -24.46 3.48 11.14
CA ALA A 114 -23.93 2.84 12.33
C ALA A 114 -23.11 1.55 12.08
N GLU A 115 -21.81 1.71 11.93
CA GLU A 115 -20.81 0.71 12.33
C GLU A 115 -19.81 1.40 13.27
N GLU A 116 -20.24 1.64 14.51
CA GLU A 116 -19.35 2.10 15.59
C GLU A 116 -18.65 0.90 16.23
N GLY A 117 -17.47 0.58 15.72
CA GLY A 117 -16.41 0.02 16.53
C GLY A 117 -15.88 1.11 17.47
N TYR A 118 -16.03 0.90 18.78
CA TYR A 118 -15.30 1.43 19.96
C TYR A 118 -14.73 2.87 20.03
N GLY A 119 -14.84 3.73 19.01
CA GLY A 119 -14.28 5.08 18.99
C GLY A 119 -15.28 6.21 19.21
N HIS A 120 -16.58 5.93 19.03
CA HIS A 120 -17.65 6.87 19.28
C HIS A 120 -18.67 6.21 20.20
N ARG A 121 -18.52 6.46 21.49
CA ARG A 121 -19.65 6.39 22.41
C ARG A 121 -19.94 7.84 22.77
N PRO A 122 -21.09 8.43 22.40
CA PRO A 122 -21.48 9.67 23.05
C PRO A 122 -21.49 9.38 24.57
N PRO A 123 -20.89 10.23 25.41
CA PRO A 123 -21.02 10.05 26.84
C PRO A 123 -22.51 9.91 27.16
N PRO A 124 -22.90 9.00 28.08
CA PRO A 124 -24.31 8.90 28.48
C PRO A 124 -24.81 10.31 28.81
N PRO A 125 -26.06 10.67 28.48
CA PRO A 125 -26.57 12.02 28.69
C PRO A 125 -26.53 12.30 30.19
N ILE A 126 -25.49 13.01 30.63
CA ILE A 126 -25.48 13.68 31.92
C ILE A 126 -26.40 14.87 31.73
N PRO A 127 -27.41 15.10 32.58
CA PRO A 127 -28.29 16.26 32.45
C PRO A 127 -27.46 17.54 32.56
N THR A 128 -27.17 18.17 31.42
CA THR A 128 -26.48 19.45 31.30
C THR A 128 -27.50 20.57 31.44
N ASN A 129 -27.56 21.19 32.63
CA ASN A 129 -28.20 22.49 32.79
C ASN A 129 -27.52 23.50 31.87
N HIS A 130 -28.28 24.10 30.98
CA HIS A 130 -27.82 25.10 30.03
C HIS A 130 -27.55 26.43 30.76
N THR A 131 -26.31 26.91 30.74
CA THR A 131 -26.02 28.34 30.85
C THR A 131 -24.77 28.63 30.05
N SER A 132 -24.96 29.01 28.78
CA SER A 132 -23.91 29.54 27.93
C SER A 132 -23.92 31.07 28.02
N THR A 133 -22.98 31.64 28.76
CA THR A 133 -22.36 32.93 28.43
C THR A 133 -21.07 33.08 29.23
N SER A 134 -19.95 33.12 28.53
CA SER A 134 -18.70 33.72 28.99
C SER A 134 -18.63 35.15 28.38
N PRO A 135 -17.82 36.11 28.87
CA PRO A 135 -16.71 35.91 29.80
C PRO A 135 -16.55 36.96 30.92
N PHE A 136 -15.67 36.60 31.86
CA PHE A 136 -14.96 37.46 32.81
C PHE A 136 -15.52 37.58 34.24
N VAL A 137 -14.57 37.52 35.18
CA VAL A 137 -14.62 37.76 36.64
C VAL A 137 -14.82 36.56 37.56
N SER A 138 -13.71 36.22 38.22
CA SER A 138 -13.60 35.45 39.46
C SER A 138 -14.47 36.00 40.59
N LYS A 139 -15.20 35.13 41.30
CA LYS A 139 -15.18 35.06 42.78
C LYS A 139 -16.07 33.96 43.33
N MET A 140 -15.55 33.38 44.42
CA MET A 140 -16.16 32.47 45.38
C MET A 140 -17.68 32.60 45.55
N ALA A 141 -18.39 31.51 45.36
CA ALA A 141 -19.57 31.12 46.13
C ALA A 141 -19.85 29.64 45.89
N SER A 142 -19.97 28.86 46.97
CA SER A 142 -20.34 27.45 46.94
C SER A 142 -21.62 27.25 46.13
N PRO A 143 -21.71 26.27 45.22
CA PRO A 143 -23.00 25.96 44.60
C PRO A 143 -23.82 25.20 45.64
N ALA A 144 -24.72 25.90 46.32
CA ALA A 144 -25.86 25.26 46.95
C ALA A 144 -26.59 24.45 45.85
N LEU A 145 -26.85 23.18 46.14
CA LEU A 145 -27.58 22.24 45.31
C LEU A 145 -28.97 22.78 44.98
N ALA A 146 -29.09 23.60 43.94
CA ALA A 146 -30.37 23.96 43.35
C ALA A 146 -30.83 22.78 42.47
N LEU A 147 -31.16 21.66 43.11
CA LEU A 147 -32.10 20.69 42.54
C LEU A 147 -33.48 21.34 42.58
N THR A 148 -33.83 22.15 41.57
CA THR A 148 -35.24 22.35 41.23
C THR A 148 -35.74 21.06 40.59
N ASN A 149 -35.94 20.05 41.44
CA ASN A 149 -36.36 18.71 41.04
C ASN A 149 -37.87 18.77 40.76
N ALA A 150 -38.28 18.68 39.50
CA ALA A 150 -39.69 18.55 39.14
C ALA A 150 -40.39 17.39 39.91
N GLU A 151 -39.64 16.36 40.28
CA GLU A 151 -40.09 15.25 41.12
C GLU A 151 -40.35 15.62 42.59
N ASN A 152 -39.62 16.61 43.14
CA ASN A 152 -39.96 17.15 44.45
C ASN A 152 -41.33 17.86 44.39
N SER A 153 -41.71 18.44 43.24
CA SER A 153 -43.07 18.98 43.02
C SER A 153 -44.15 17.90 43.08
N SER A 154 -43.86 16.70 42.58
CA SER A 154 -44.78 15.55 42.64
C SER A 154 -45.00 15.02 44.07
N ILE A 155 -44.02 15.20 44.97
CA ILE A 155 -44.17 14.87 46.40
C ILE A 155 -44.85 16.03 47.15
N MET A 156 -44.50 17.27 46.83
CA MET A 156 -45.11 18.48 47.41
C MET A 156 -46.58 18.66 47.06
N SER A 157 -47.08 17.99 46.02
CA SER A 157 -48.49 18.01 45.61
C SER A 157 -49.34 16.86 46.20
N LYS A 158 -48.75 15.98 47.03
CA LYS A 158 -49.47 14.89 47.71
C LYS A 158 -50.10 15.33 49.03
N LYS A 159 -51.12 14.60 49.46
CA LYS A 159 -51.76 14.82 50.77
C LYS A 159 -50.87 14.27 51.91
N PRO A 160 -50.97 14.82 53.12
CA PRO A 160 -50.14 14.38 54.26
C PRO A 160 -50.37 12.91 54.61
N GLU A 161 -51.58 12.38 54.45
CA GLU A 161 -51.89 10.96 54.69
C GLU A 161 -51.16 10.05 53.69
N ASP A 162 -51.10 10.44 52.41
CA ASP A 162 -50.38 9.71 51.37
C ASP A 162 -48.85 9.75 51.62
N ILE A 163 -48.35 10.85 52.21
CA ILE A 163 -46.92 10.98 52.55
C ILE A 163 -46.58 10.11 53.76
N GLU A 164 -47.45 10.02 54.76
CA GLU A 164 -47.26 9.13 55.92
C GLU A 164 -47.32 7.65 55.50
N GLU A 165 -48.17 7.30 54.53
CA GLU A 165 -48.18 5.97 53.91
C GLU A 165 -46.88 5.68 53.16
N LEU A 166 -46.37 6.63 52.36
CA LEU A 166 -45.07 6.48 51.67
C LEU A 166 -43.87 6.37 52.63
N LEU A 167 -43.95 6.99 53.82
CA LEU A 167 -42.89 6.90 54.84
C LEU A 167 -42.99 5.63 55.70
N SER A 168 -44.18 5.04 55.83
CA SER A 168 -44.44 3.88 56.69
C SER A 168 -44.46 2.55 55.93
N ASN A 169 -44.60 2.57 54.60
CA ASN A 169 -44.71 1.39 53.75
C ASN A 169 -43.71 1.43 52.59
N ASP A 170 -42.64 0.64 52.72
CA ASP A 170 -41.57 0.51 51.71
C ASP A 170 -42.09 0.09 50.33
N ILE A 171 -43.16 -0.72 50.27
CA ILE A 171 -43.74 -1.17 49.00
C ILE A 171 -44.47 -0.01 48.32
N ALA A 172 -45.21 0.80 49.09
CA ALA A 172 -45.87 1.98 48.56
C ALA A 172 -44.84 3.00 48.04
N PHE A 173 -43.73 3.15 48.78
CA PHE A 173 -42.60 3.98 48.35
C PHE A 173 -41.98 3.47 47.05
N GLU A 174 -41.63 2.18 46.96
CA GLU A 174 -41.06 1.59 45.75
C GLU A 174 -42.00 1.72 44.54
N LEU A 175 -43.29 1.48 44.71
CA LEU A 175 -44.27 1.68 43.63
C LEU A 175 -44.31 3.14 43.16
N TYR A 176 -44.30 4.09 44.10
CA TYR A 176 -44.25 5.51 43.77
C TYR A 176 -42.94 5.92 43.11
N PHE A 177 -41.80 5.52 43.65
CA PHE A 177 -40.47 5.81 43.11
C PHE A 177 -40.32 5.27 41.69
N ASN A 178 -40.76 4.03 41.46
CA ASN A 178 -40.73 3.40 40.14
C ASN A 178 -41.78 3.98 39.16
N SER A 179 -42.75 4.75 39.65
CA SER A 179 -43.71 5.48 38.81
C SER A 179 -43.20 6.88 38.38
N LEU A 180 -42.14 7.39 39.00
CA LEU A 180 -41.57 8.69 38.65
C LEU A 180 -41.04 8.67 37.20
N GLU A 181 -41.42 9.68 36.42
CA GLU A 181 -41.12 9.76 34.98
C GLU A 181 -39.62 9.68 34.67
N ARG A 182 -38.76 10.25 35.52
CA ARG A 182 -37.31 10.12 35.37
C ARG A 182 -36.83 8.69 35.63
N VAL A 183 -37.37 8.02 36.64
CA VAL A 183 -36.97 6.66 37.01
C VAL A 183 -37.42 5.67 35.94
N THR A 184 -38.64 5.81 35.43
CA THR A 184 -39.14 5.01 34.30
C THR A 184 -38.32 5.28 33.04
N SER A 185 -38.09 6.54 32.69
CA SER A 185 -37.25 6.91 31.52
C SER A 185 -35.84 6.34 31.63
N MET A 186 -35.21 6.42 32.81
CA MET A 186 -33.88 5.86 33.04
C MET A 186 -33.86 4.34 32.90
N LYS A 187 -34.87 3.64 33.43
CA LYS A 187 -35.01 2.18 33.29
C LYS A 187 -35.24 1.77 31.84
N THR A 188 -36.03 2.53 31.09
CA THR A 188 -36.24 2.32 29.65
C THR A 188 -34.92 2.45 28.90
N VAL A 189 -34.18 3.54 29.08
CA VAL A 189 -32.86 3.73 28.44
C VAL A 189 -31.89 2.61 28.82
N GLN A 190 -31.86 2.18 30.09
CA GLN A 190 -31.03 1.07 30.53
C GLN A 190 -31.38 -0.25 29.82
N SER A 191 -32.68 -0.54 29.67
CA SER A 191 -33.17 -1.73 28.98
C SER A 191 -32.84 -1.69 27.49
N GLU A 192 -33.03 -0.55 26.84
CA GLU A 192 -32.70 -0.34 25.44
C GLU A 192 -31.20 -0.52 25.18
N LEU A 193 -30.34 0.06 26.03
CA LEU A 193 -28.89 -0.12 25.93
C LEU A 193 -28.47 -1.58 26.12
N ARG A 194 -29.09 -2.29 27.07
CA ARG A 194 -28.80 -3.71 27.32
C ARG A 194 -29.18 -4.56 26.10
N SER A 195 -30.39 -4.36 25.59
CA SER A 195 -30.90 -5.06 24.40
C SER A 195 -30.06 -4.74 23.15
N GLY A 196 -29.67 -3.48 22.97
CA GLY A 196 -28.80 -3.04 21.88
C GLY A 196 -27.42 -3.71 21.93
N ASN A 197 -26.79 -3.76 23.10
CA ASN A 197 -25.51 -4.44 23.29
C ASN A 197 -25.61 -5.94 23.04
N GLU A 198 -26.67 -6.59 23.53
CA GLU A 198 -26.92 -8.02 23.33
C GLU A 198 -27.11 -8.35 21.84
N ASN A 199 -27.93 -7.56 21.13
CA ASN A 199 -28.14 -7.72 19.70
C ASN A 199 -26.84 -7.51 18.91
N LEU A 200 -26.04 -6.50 19.28
CA LEU A 200 -24.74 -6.26 18.65
C LEU A 200 -23.77 -7.42 18.88
N ALA A 201 -23.73 -7.98 20.09
CA ALA A 201 -22.92 -9.15 20.40
C ALA A 201 -23.35 -10.37 19.56
N HIS A 202 -24.66 -10.63 19.46
CA HIS A 202 -25.17 -11.71 18.62
C HIS A 202 -24.84 -11.50 17.13
N LYS A 203 -25.00 -10.28 16.62
CA LYS A 203 -24.66 -9.95 15.23
C LYS A 203 -23.17 -10.15 14.96
N ASN A 204 -22.30 -9.72 15.87
CA ASN A 204 -20.86 -9.92 15.74
C ASN A 204 -20.48 -11.41 15.76
N LEU A 205 -21.02 -12.18 16.73
CA LEU A 205 -20.78 -13.62 16.81
C LEU A 205 -21.32 -14.37 15.59
N SER A 206 -22.44 -13.93 15.01
CA SER A 206 -23.00 -14.55 13.82
C SER A 206 -22.14 -14.38 12.56
N ARG A 207 -21.32 -13.31 12.51
CA ARG A 207 -20.40 -13.00 11.40
C ARG A 207 -19.02 -13.64 11.55
N GLU A 208 -18.63 -14.01 12.77
CA GLU A 208 -17.35 -14.67 13.06
C GLU A 208 -17.04 -15.89 12.17
N PRO A 209 -17.96 -16.87 11.97
CA PRO A 209 -17.65 -18.05 11.16
C PRO A 209 -17.37 -17.70 9.70
N GLU A 210 -18.15 -16.80 9.10
CA GLU A 210 -17.95 -16.34 7.72
C GLU A 210 -16.60 -15.62 7.56
N LEU A 211 -16.23 -14.77 8.54
CA LEU A 211 -14.94 -14.08 8.55
C LEU A 211 -13.76 -15.05 8.68
N LEU A 212 -13.89 -16.08 9.51
CA LEU A 212 -12.86 -17.11 9.66
C LEU A 212 -12.70 -17.94 8.39
N GLU A 213 -13.81 -18.31 7.74
CA GLU A 213 -13.80 -19.02 6.47
C GLU A 213 -13.15 -18.19 5.37
N LEU A 214 -13.54 -16.92 5.21
CA LEU A 214 -12.98 -16.04 4.20
C LEU A 214 -11.47 -15.80 4.42
N ARG A 215 -11.04 -15.66 5.69
CA ARG A 215 -9.61 -15.59 6.03
C ARG A 215 -8.86 -16.86 5.65
N SER A 216 -9.47 -18.04 5.85
CA SER A 216 -8.86 -19.31 5.42
C SER A 216 -8.70 -19.36 3.91
N GLN A 217 -9.75 -19.01 3.16
CA GLN A 217 -9.72 -19.00 1.69
C GLN A 217 -8.67 -18.03 1.14
N VAL A 218 -8.55 -16.84 1.71
CA VAL A 218 -7.52 -15.86 1.33
C VAL A 218 -6.12 -16.42 1.59
N LYS A 219 -5.92 -17.10 2.73
CA LYS A 219 -4.64 -17.72 3.04
C LYS A 219 -4.30 -18.84 2.05
N ASP A 220 -5.25 -19.72 1.77
CA ASP A 220 -5.04 -20.84 0.85
C ASP A 220 -4.71 -20.33 -0.57
N LEU A 221 -5.38 -19.26 -1.02
CA LEU A 221 -5.11 -18.63 -2.31
C LEU A 221 -3.75 -17.91 -2.34
N ASP A 222 -3.34 -17.26 -1.25
CA ASP A 222 -2.00 -16.65 -1.14
C ASP A 222 -0.89 -17.71 -1.18
N ASP A 223 -1.10 -18.83 -0.50
CA ASP A 223 -0.16 -19.97 -0.49
C ASP A 223 -0.05 -20.60 -1.90
N GLU A 224 -1.16 -20.74 -2.63
CA GLU A 224 -1.17 -21.17 -4.03
C GLU A 224 -0.45 -20.17 -4.94
N TYR A 225 -0.75 -18.87 -4.79
CA TYR A 225 -0.12 -17.79 -5.56
C TYR A 225 1.40 -17.79 -5.36
N ARG A 226 1.88 -17.87 -4.11
CA ARG A 226 3.32 -17.95 -3.79
C ARG A 226 3.99 -19.16 -4.42
N THR A 227 3.32 -20.30 -4.40
CA THR A 227 3.82 -21.53 -5.02
C THR A 227 3.94 -21.36 -6.53
N LEU A 228 2.92 -20.79 -7.18
CA LEU A 228 2.91 -20.56 -8.61
C LEU A 228 3.94 -19.51 -9.04
N LEU A 229 4.10 -18.45 -8.24
CA LEU A 229 5.12 -17.43 -8.45
C LEU A 229 6.53 -18.03 -8.42
N SER A 230 6.83 -18.88 -7.42
CA SER A 230 8.13 -19.56 -7.33
C SER A 230 8.40 -20.46 -8.55
N GLN A 231 7.38 -21.19 -9.03
CA GLN A 231 7.51 -21.99 -10.25
C GLN A 231 7.73 -21.13 -11.50
N PHE A 232 7.02 -20.00 -11.61
CA PHE A 232 7.20 -19.06 -12.70
C PHE A 232 8.61 -18.46 -12.71
N GLU A 233 9.10 -18.00 -11.57
CA GLU A 233 10.45 -17.45 -11.44
C GLU A 233 11.52 -18.46 -11.85
N GLU A 234 11.38 -19.72 -11.43
CA GLU A 234 12.31 -20.79 -11.82
C GLU A 234 12.28 -21.05 -13.33
N LYS A 235 11.08 -21.12 -13.92
CA LYS A 235 10.91 -21.30 -15.37
C LYS A 235 11.48 -20.13 -16.15
N ASN A 236 11.24 -18.91 -15.70
CA ASN A 236 11.76 -17.69 -16.31
C ASN A 236 13.30 -17.64 -16.23
N ARG A 237 13.88 -18.04 -15.08
CA ARG A 237 15.33 -18.17 -14.91
C ARG A 237 15.94 -19.16 -15.90
N LEU A 238 15.36 -20.37 -16.02
CA LEU A 238 15.82 -21.38 -16.97
C LEU A 238 15.69 -20.91 -18.43
N GLN A 239 14.61 -20.20 -18.75
CA GLN A 239 14.42 -19.60 -20.07
C GLN A 239 15.47 -18.54 -20.35
N GLN A 240 15.76 -17.64 -19.41
CA GLN A 240 16.77 -16.60 -19.57
C GLN A 240 18.17 -17.21 -19.69
N GLU A 241 18.48 -18.25 -18.91
CA GLU A 241 19.75 -18.98 -19.03
C GLU A 241 19.89 -19.62 -20.42
N ALA A 242 18.84 -20.27 -20.92
CA ALA A 242 18.83 -20.83 -22.26
C ALA A 242 18.98 -19.74 -23.33
N PHE A 243 18.24 -18.64 -23.21
CA PHE A 243 18.32 -17.51 -24.14
C PHE A 243 19.73 -16.91 -24.16
N ASN A 244 20.34 -16.72 -22.99
CA ASN A 244 21.71 -16.22 -22.88
C ASN A 244 22.71 -17.22 -23.47
N ARG A 245 22.63 -18.50 -23.10
CA ARG A 245 23.55 -19.58 -23.54
C ARG A 245 23.52 -19.79 -25.06
N PHE A 246 22.34 -19.68 -25.67
CA PHE A 246 22.12 -19.89 -27.09
C PHE A 246 21.92 -18.59 -27.87
N SER A 247 22.17 -17.44 -27.24
CA SER A 247 22.15 -16.15 -27.93
C SER A 247 23.19 -16.13 -29.05
N SER A 248 22.86 -15.44 -30.14
CA SER A 248 23.76 -15.33 -31.29
C SER A 248 25.13 -14.78 -30.89
N SER A 249 25.16 -13.76 -30.03
CA SER A 249 26.41 -13.17 -29.51
C SER A 249 27.25 -14.19 -28.72
N THR A 250 26.63 -14.99 -27.86
CA THR A 250 27.32 -16.03 -27.08
C THR A 250 27.83 -17.15 -27.97
N LEU A 251 27.04 -17.59 -28.94
CA LEU A 251 27.45 -18.61 -29.91
C LEU A 251 28.60 -18.11 -30.81
N GLN A 252 28.53 -16.86 -31.29
CA GLN A 252 29.60 -16.23 -32.06
C GLN A 252 30.88 -16.10 -31.23
N THR A 253 30.77 -15.69 -29.97
CA THR A 253 31.90 -15.55 -29.05
C THR A 253 32.57 -16.90 -28.80
N ARG A 254 31.78 -17.94 -28.53
CA ARG A 254 32.29 -19.31 -28.38
C ARG A 254 32.96 -19.81 -29.66
N LEU A 255 32.34 -19.59 -30.82
CA LEU A 255 32.90 -19.99 -32.10
C LEU A 255 34.22 -19.27 -32.39
N LYS A 256 34.31 -17.98 -32.06
CA LYS A 256 35.52 -17.17 -32.20
C LYS A 256 36.64 -17.66 -31.27
N ALA A 257 36.31 -17.99 -30.03
CA ALA A 257 37.27 -18.59 -29.09
C ALA A 257 37.82 -19.94 -29.60
N SER A 258 36.94 -20.84 -30.07
CA SER A 258 37.37 -22.11 -30.67
C SER A 258 38.14 -21.94 -31.97
N MET A 259 37.91 -20.86 -32.72
CA MET A 259 38.69 -20.52 -33.90
C MET A 259 40.12 -20.15 -33.49
N TYR A 260 40.30 -19.23 -32.53
CA TYR A 260 41.63 -18.85 -32.02
C TYR A 260 42.37 -20.04 -31.40
N GLU A 261 41.69 -20.89 -30.63
CA GLU A 261 42.29 -22.10 -30.08
C GLU A 261 42.88 -23.02 -31.17
N SER A 262 42.22 -23.15 -32.32
CA SER A 262 42.80 -23.92 -33.46
C SER A 262 43.97 -23.22 -34.13
N ASP A 263 44.00 -21.89 -34.11
CA ASP A 263 45.11 -21.09 -34.62
C ASP A 263 46.35 -21.31 -33.73
N ASP A 264 46.20 -21.12 -32.42
CA ASP A 264 47.24 -21.32 -31.41
C ASP A 264 47.79 -22.75 -31.40
N LEU A 265 46.91 -23.76 -31.52
CA LEU A 265 47.32 -25.16 -31.64
C LEU A 265 48.11 -25.41 -32.94
N SER A 266 47.72 -24.78 -34.05
CA SER A 266 48.44 -24.91 -35.32
C SER A 266 49.81 -24.24 -35.26
N GLU A 267 49.93 -23.12 -34.56
CA GLU A 267 51.20 -22.43 -34.32
C GLU A 267 52.10 -23.26 -33.39
N SER A 268 51.53 -23.88 -32.35
CA SER A 268 52.26 -24.80 -31.46
C SER A 268 52.82 -26.01 -32.21
N VAL A 269 52.07 -26.58 -33.17
CA VAL A 269 52.56 -27.66 -34.04
C VAL A 269 53.67 -27.17 -34.97
N ALA A 270 53.58 -25.95 -35.50
CA ALA A 270 54.64 -25.37 -36.33
C ALA A 270 55.92 -25.12 -35.52
N GLN A 271 55.78 -24.59 -34.31
CA GLN A 271 56.87 -24.40 -33.35
C GLN A 271 57.57 -25.73 -33.04
N SER A 272 56.79 -26.78 -32.73
CA SER A 272 57.31 -28.12 -32.44
C SER A 272 58.08 -28.73 -33.62
N PHE A 273 57.71 -28.42 -34.85
CA PHE A 273 58.45 -28.84 -36.05
C PHE A 273 59.78 -28.09 -36.19
N LEU A 274 59.79 -26.76 -35.96
CA LEU A 274 61.00 -25.94 -36.00
C LEU A 274 62.03 -26.34 -34.93
N GLU A 275 61.55 -26.79 -33.77
CA GLU A 275 62.37 -27.33 -32.68
C GLU A 275 62.89 -28.75 -32.97
N GLY A 276 62.43 -29.41 -34.04
CA GLY A 276 62.82 -30.77 -34.41
C GLY A 276 62.15 -31.87 -33.59
N ASN A 277 61.12 -31.56 -32.81
CA ASN A 277 60.39 -32.52 -31.97
C ASN A 277 59.44 -33.43 -32.78
N ILE A 278 59.04 -33.02 -33.98
CA ILE A 278 58.23 -33.80 -34.91
C ILE A 278 58.86 -33.83 -36.30
N ASP A 279 58.62 -34.91 -37.04
CA ASP A 279 59.11 -35.06 -38.41
C ASP A 279 58.19 -34.35 -39.42
N HIS A 280 58.65 -34.28 -40.67
CA HIS A 280 57.94 -33.61 -41.76
C HIS A 280 56.54 -34.19 -42.00
N ASP A 281 56.41 -35.52 -42.00
CA ASP A 281 55.14 -36.18 -42.31
C ASP A 281 54.11 -35.99 -41.18
N ALA A 282 54.55 -36.05 -39.92
CA ALA A 282 53.70 -35.73 -38.77
C ALA A 282 53.27 -34.25 -38.78
N PHE A 283 54.19 -33.33 -39.09
CA PHE A 283 53.87 -31.91 -39.22
C PHE A 283 52.80 -31.67 -40.27
N VAL A 284 53.01 -32.14 -41.51
CA VAL A 284 52.06 -31.91 -42.61
C VAL A 284 50.68 -32.46 -42.27
N LYS A 285 50.62 -33.65 -41.66
CA LYS A 285 49.35 -34.28 -41.28
C LYS A 285 48.61 -33.48 -40.20
N GLN A 286 49.29 -33.12 -39.11
CA GLN A 286 48.67 -32.43 -37.97
C GLN A 286 48.31 -30.97 -38.31
N PHE A 287 49.25 -30.25 -38.92
CA PHE A 287 49.06 -28.84 -39.28
C PHE A 287 47.91 -28.67 -40.28
N ARG A 288 47.86 -29.51 -41.32
CA ARG A 288 46.77 -29.45 -42.31
C ARG A 288 45.41 -29.66 -41.65
N GLU A 289 45.29 -30.61 -40.73
CA GLU A 289 43.99 -30.91 -40.12
C GLU A 289 43.55 -29.81 -39.14
N LEU A 290 44.47 -29.21 -38.38
CA LEU A 290 44.19 -28.04 -37.54
C LEU A 290 43.80 -26.81 -38.38
N ARG A 291 44.54 -26.50 -39.44
CA ARG A 291 44.22 -25.36 -40.32
C ARG A 291 42.90 -25.54 -41.06
N LYS A 292 42.56 -26.77 -41.46
CA LYS A 292 41.25 -27.09 -42.03
C LYS A 292 40.12 -26.80 -41.04
N VAL A 293 40.27 -27.19 -39.77
CA VAL A 293 39.30 -26.89 -38.71
C VAL A 293 39.20 -25.38 -38.46
N TYR A 294 40.33 -24.67 -38.40
CA TYR A 294 40.39 -23.21 -38.28
C TYR A 294 39.60 -22.53 -39.41
N HIS A 295 39.91 -22.84 -40.68
CA HIS A 295 39.24 -22.21 -41.83
C HIS A 295 37.75 -22.55 -41.88
N LEU A 296 37.36 -23.76 -41.50
CA LEU A 296 35.94 -24.13 -41.38
C LEU A 296 35.22 -23.29 -40.32
N ARG A 297 35.84 -23.08 -39.14
CA ARG A 297 35.29 -22.24 -38.06
C ARG A 297 35.23 -20.77 -38.48
N ALA A 298 36.27 -20.25 -39.14
CA ALA A 298 36.32 -18.88 -39.66
C ALA A 298 35.20 -18.62 -40.70
N SER A 299 35.02 -19.53 -41.67
CA SER A 299 33.93 -19.42 -42.65
C SER A 299 32.55 -19.48 -42.02
N LYS A 300 32.35 -20.36 -41.02
CA LYS A 300 31.10 -20.42 -40.26
C LYS A 300 30.85 -19.14 -39.46
N LEU A 301 31.89 -18.55 -38.86
CA LEU A 301 31.78 -17.30 -38.11
C LEU A 301 31.41 -16.13 -39.01
N GLU A 302 32.07 -15.99 -40.16
CA GLU A 302 31.75 -14.95 -41.15
C GLU A 302 30.30 -15.07 -41.63
N ARG A 303 29.83 -16.30 -41.90
CA ARG A 303 28.42 -16.53 -42.24
C ARG A 303 27.47 -16.18 -41.09
N ALA A 304 27.79 -16.56 -39.86
CA ALA A 304 26.96 -16.25 -38.69
C ALA A 304 26.85 -14.74 -38.44
N GLN A 305 27.88 -13.96 -38.79
CA GLN A 305 27.88 -12.50 -38.69
C GLN A 305 27.08 -11.80 -39.79
N LYS A 306 26.93 -12.42 -40.97
CA LYS A 306 26.18 -11.85 -42.12
C LYS A 306 24.67 -12.14 -42.11
N VAL A 307 24.21 -13.08 -41.28
CA VAL A 307 22.82 -13.58 -41.26
C VAL A 307 21.95 -12.82 -40.22
N LEU A 308 22.50 -11.80 -39.56
CA LEU A 308 21.81 -10.84 -38.70
C LEU A 308 21.95 -9.44 -39.28
#